data_AF-A0A2C6LGH9-F1
#
_entry.id   AF-A0A2C6LGH9-F1
#
_cell.length_a   1.000
_cell.length_b   1.000
_cell.length_c   1.000
_cell.angle_alpha   90.00
_cell.angle_beta   90.00
_cell.angle_gamma   90.00
#
_symmetry.space_group_name_H-M   'P 1'
#
loop_
_entity.id
_entity.type
_entity.pdbx_description
1 polymer ?
#
loop_
_entity_poly.entity_id
_entity_poly.type
_entity_poly.pdbx_seq_one_letter_code
_entity_poly.pdbx_strand_id
1 'polypeptide(L)'
;MEFHAGRSMLRGLLRNEFAAAGLPDNLPYYSDGICEMTGASTVLRYIARKTGLMGETAAQGVKIDSVVDYSFAVLQSLWRAGCQCGTKQKLSEDRAKAKYFKEVVLPLMLTLDSLVPDYDYGAPLPMESHLERPDDGVPSQCVPPANWIFESFSVADITVYSCTSSIAREFGESSLVPFTNLRRHSEAVEYHRRNIRVFIDSPHRY
;
A
#
# COMPACT_ATOMS: atom_id res chain seq x y z
N MET A 1 -0.03 -13.20 19.36
CA MET A 1 0.48 -12.76 18.04
C MET A 1 1.38 -11.58 18.31
N GLU A 2 2.64 -11.69 17.92
CA GLU A 2 3.66 -10.67 18.16
C GLU A 2 4.13 -10.13 16.81
N PHE A 3 4.20 -8.80 16.70
CA PHE A 3 4.64 -8.10 15.51
C PHE A 3 5.55 -6.95 15.90
N HIS A 4 6.77 -6.95 15.37
CA HIS A 4 7.77 -5.95 15.67
C HIS A 4 8.20 -5.22 14.38
N ALA A 5 8.07 -3.90 14.37
CA ALA A 5 8.52 -3.01 13.29
C ALA A 5 9.22 -1.77 13.88
N GLY A 6 10.38 -1.39 13.33
CA GLY A 6 11.12 -0.18 13.75
C GLY A 6 12.63 -0.40 13.95
N ARG A 7 13.41 0.70 14.05
CA ARG A 7 14.89 0.66 14.10
C ARG A 7 15.50 0.60 15.52
N SER A 8 14.72 0.77 16.59
CA SER A 8 15.30 1.24 17.87
C SER A 8 14.96 0.48 19.15
N MET A 9 14.12 -0.55 19.15
CA MET A 9 13.68 -1.14 20.43
C MET A 9 14.20 -2.58 20.54
N LEU A 10 15.26 -2.77 21.33
CA LEU A 10 15.80 -4.07 21.81
C LEU A 10 16.63 -4.91 20.81
N ARG A 11 17.58 -4.26 20.12
CA ARG A 11 18.50 -4.89 19.15
C ARG A 11 19.28 -6.13 19.68
N GLY A 12 19.45 -6.26 21.00
CA GLY A 12 20.11 -7.42 21.61
C GLY A 12 19.18 -8.62 21.86
N LEU A 13 17.96 -8.38 22.34
CA LEU A 13 16.98 -9.43 22.63
C LEU A 13 16.39 -10.01 21.35
N LEU A 14 15.97 -9.16 20.41
CA LEU A 14 15.46 -9.60 19.11
C LEU A 14 16.50 -10.40 18.32
N ARG A 15 17.78 -10.01 18.40
CA ARG A 15 18.86 -10.75 17.74
C ARG A 15 19.05 -12.15 18.32
N ASN A 16 18.87 -12.30 19.64
CA ASN A 16 18.90 -13.61 20.29
C ASN A 16 17.68 -14.45 19.90
N GLU A 17 16.50 -13.85 19.79
CA GLU A 17 15.29 -14.51 19.29
C GLU A 17 15.45 -14.96 17.84
N PHE A 18 15.95 -14.09 16.94
CA PHE A 18 16.24 -14.46 15.55
C PHE A 18 17.25 -15.60 15.47
N ALA A 19 18.33 -15.54 16.24
CA ALA A 19 19.31 -16.62 16.30
C ALA A 19 18.71 -17.93 16.82
N ALA A 20 17.86 -17.87 17.84
CA ALA A 20 17.17 -19.03 18.39
C ALA A 20 16.18 -19.66 17.40
N ALA A 21 15.49 -18.82 16.61
CA ALA A 21 14.55 -19.24 15.56
C ALA A 21 15.24 -19.61 14.23
N GLY A 22 16.56 -19.46 14.12
CA GLY A 22 17.29 -19.70 12.86
C GLY A 22 16.95 -18.70 11.74
N LEU A 23 16.52 -17.50 12.12
CA LEU A 23 16.07 -16.45 11.21
C LEU A 23 17.14 -15.36 11.00
N PRO A 24 17.12 -14.67 9.84
CA PRO A 24 18.00 -13.52 9.62
C PRO A 24 17.66 -12.36 10.57
N ASP A 25 18.67 -11.55 10.92
CA ASP A 25 18.55 -10.40 11.81
C ASP A 25 17.96 -9.19 11.07
N ASN A 26 16.73 -9.33 10.58
CA ASN A 26 16.01 -8.32 9.82
C ASN A 26 14.58 -8.15 10.33
N LEU A 27 14.18 -6.90 10.51
CA LEU A 27 12.80 -6.54 10.76
C LEU A 27 12.05 -6.26 9.45
N PRO A 28 10.71 -6.42 9.42
CA PRO A 28 9.84 -6.82 10.54
C PRO A 28 9.93 -8.31 10.88
N TYR A 29 9.60 -8.63 12.12
CA TYR A 29 9.44 -9.99 12.65
C TYR A 29 7.98 -10.29 12.96
N TYR A 30 7.55 -11.51 12.67
CA TYR A 30 6.22 -12.01 12.94
C TYR A 30 6.28 -13.39 13.58
N SER A 31 5.48 -13.58 14.63
CA SER A 31 5.19 -14.89 15.22
C SER A 31 3.71 -15.02 15.58
N ASP A 32 3.13 -16.16 15.21
CA ASP A 32 1.79 -16.58 15.66
C ASP A 32 1.83 -17.79 16.62
N GLY A 33 3.04 -18.15 17.09
CA GLY A 33 3.29 -19.31 17.95
C GLY A 33 3.39 -20.65 17.20
N ILE A 34 3.06 -20.70 15.91
CA ILE A 34 3.23 -21.88 15.04
C ILE A 34 4.35 -21.63 14.04
N CYS A 35 4.39 -20.43 13.48
CA CYS A 35 5.39 -20.04 12.50
C CYS A 35 6.04 -18.72 12.89
N GLU A 36 7.36 -18.68 12.76
CA GLU A 36 8.20 -17.52 13.01
C GLU A 36 8.88 -17.13 11.70
N MET A 37 8.86 -15.84 11.35
CA MET A 37 9.47 -15.37 10.11
C MET A 37 9.87 -13.91 10.18
N THR A 38 10.81 -13.55 9.31
CA THR A 38 11.26 -12.16 9.11
C THR A 38 11.05 -11.71 7.67
N GLY A 39 10.96 -10.39 7.50
CA GLY A 39 10.84 -9.72 6.21
C GLY A 39 9.40 -9.39 5.84
N ALA A 40 9.15 -8.11 5.54
CA ALA A 40 7.80 -7.58 5.31
C ALA A 40 7.03 -8.32 4.21
N SER A 41 7.73 -8.64 3.11
CA SER A 41 7.12 -9.33 1.97
C SER A 41 6.77 -10.79 2.28
N THR A 42 7.60 -11.48 3.07
CA THR A 42 7.35 -12.85 3.54
C THR A 42 6.16 -12.89 4.49
N VAL A 43 6.17 -12.00 5.49
CA VAL A 43 5.09 -11.86 6.48
C VAL A 43 3.76 -11.57 5.79
N LEU A 44 3.75 -10.61 4.85
CA LEU A 44 2.53 -10.24 4.13
C LEU A 44 1.95 -11.43 3.36
N ARG A 45 2.79 -12.17 2.61
CA ARG A 45 2.35 -13.35 1.87
C ARG A 45 1.83 -14.46 2.78
N TYR A 46 2.49 -14.68 3.91
CA TYR A 46 2.04 -15.68 4.88
C TYR A 46 0.64 -15.36 5.38
N ILE A 47 0.42 -14.11 5.84
CA ILE A 47 -0.87 -13.65 6.33
C ILE A 47 -1.91 -13.74 5.21
N ALA A 48 -1.58 -13.26 4.01
CA ALA A 48 -2.49 -13.30 2.87
C ALA A 48 -2.92 -14.72 2.49
N ARG A 49 -2.02 -15.72 2.55
CA ARG A 49 -2.39 -17.13 2.34
C ARG A 49 -3.33 -17.63 3.45
N LYS A 50 -2.99 -17.34 4.71
CA LYS A 50 -3.79 -17.76 5.88
C LYS A 50 -5.20 -17.16 5.88
N THR A 51 -5.39 -15.99 5.27
CA THR A 51 -6.67 -15.29 5.18
C THR A 51 -7.38 -15.43 3.84
N GLY A 52 -6.84 -16.22 2.89
CA GLY A 52 -7.48 -16.47 1.59
C GLY A 52 -7.38 -15.31 0.59
N LEU A 53 -6.39 -14.42 0.75
CA LEU A 53 -6.16 -13.25 -0.10
C LEU A 53 -5.12 -13.46 -1.23
N MET A 54 -4.71 -14.71 -1.46
CA MET A 54 -3.74 -15.09 -2.52
C MET A 54 -4.39 -15.77 -3.72
N GLY A 55 -5.71 -15.62 -3.89
CA GLY A 55 -6.48 -16.31 -4.92
C GLY A 55 -6.73 -17.78 -4.58
N GLU A 56 -7.56 -18.43 -5.39
CA GLU A 56 -7.99 -19.82 -5.21
C GLU A 56 -7.11 -20.81 -5.97
N THR A 57 -6.49 -20.36 -7.07
CA THR A 57 -5.65 -21.19 -7.94
C THR A 57 -4.18 -20.77 -7.88
N ALA A 58 -3.28 -21.72 -8.13
CA ALA A 58 -1.84 -21.42 -8.21
C ALA A 58 -1.52 -20.35 -9.27
N ALA A 59 -2.24 -20.35 -10.39
CA ALA A 59 -2.06 -19.35 -11.45
C ALA A 59 -2.45 -17.94 -11.00
N GLN A 60 -3.56 -17.80 -10.26
CA GLN A 60 -3.94 -16.52 -9.64
C GLN A 60 -2.89 -16.09 -8.61
N GLY A 61 -2.40 -17.02 -7.79
CA GLY A 61 -1.36 -16.74 -6.79
C GLY A 61 -0.09 -16.15 -7.40
N VAL A 62 0.39 -16.69 -8.52
CA VAL A 62 1.57 -16.16 -9.25
C VAL A 62 1.31 -14.73 -9.75
N LYS A 63 0.13 -14.45 -10.30
CA LYS A 63 -0.21 -13.09 -10.77
C LYS A 63 -0.28 -12.10 -9.61
N ILE A 64 -0.92 -12.48 -8.50
CA ILE A 64 -0.97 -11.68 -7.27
C ILE A 64 0.44 -11.42 -6.74
N ASP A 65 1.29 -12.44 -6.67
CA ASP A 65 2.68 -12.31 -6.23
C ASP A 65 3.45 -11.29 -7.08
N SER A 66 3.25 -11.29 -8.41
CA SER A 66 3.93 -10.33 -9.30
C SER A 66 3.53 -8.87 -9.04
N VAL A 67 2.24 -8.61 -8.75
CA VAL A 67 1.75 -7.25 -8.41
C VAL A 67 2.25 -6.83 -7.03
N VAL A 68 2.28 -7.77 -6.07
CA VAL A 68 2.84 -7.52 -4.73
C VAL A 68 4.32 -7.17 -4.82
N ASP A 69 5.12 -7.95 -5.56
CA ASP A 69 6.55 -7.67 -5.74
C ASP A 69 6.80 -6.30 -6.38
N TYR A 70 6.02 -5.98 -7.41
CA TYR A 70 6.10 -4.67 -8.04
C TYR A 70 5.75 -3.54 -7.06
N SER A 71 4.67 -3.71 -6.29
CA SER A 71 4.25 -2.75 -5.26
C SER A 71 5.32 -2.54 -4.18
N PHE A 72 6.01 -3.61 -3.75
CA PHE A 72 7.16 -3.49 -2.84
C PHE A 72 8.31 -2.68 -3.44
N ALA A 73 8.60 -2.84 -4.74
CA ALA A 73 9.60 -2.04 -5.43
C ALA A 73 9.21 -0.55 -5.49
N VAL A 74 7.93 -0.26 -5.71
CA VAL A 74 7.39 1.12 -5.64
C VAL A 74 7.57 1.68 -4.23
N LEU A 75 7.09 1.00 -3.19
CA LEU A 75 7.21 1.44 -1.79
C LEU A 75 8.66 1.66 -1.37
N GLN A 76 9.57 0.77 -1.77
CA GLN A 76 11.00 0.92 -1.49
C GLN A 76 11.58 2.17 -2.18
N SER A 77 11.14 2.47 -3.40
CA SER A 77 11.55 3.67 -4.13
C SER A 77 11.02 4.94 -3.45
N LEU A 78 9.79 4.92 -2.93
CA LEU A 78 9.23 6.03 -2.15
C LEU A 78 10.00 6.25 -0.85
N TRP A 79 10.31 5.19 -0.09
CA TRP A 79 11.12 5.30 1.13
C TRP A 79 12.52 5.85 0.88
N ARG A 80 13.10 5.60 -0.30
CA ARG A 80 14.41 6.15 -0.69
C ARG A 80 14.34 7.64 -1.05
N ALA A 81 13.18 8.17 -1.42
CA ALA A 81 13.01 9.58 -1.76
C ALA A 81 13.48 10.47 -0.60
N GLY A 82 12.99 10.23 0.62
CA GLY A 82 13.40 10.98 1.80
C GLY A 82 14.90 10.89 2.15
N CYS A 83 15.59 9.85 1.69
CA CYS A 83 17.02 9.65 1.97
C CYS A 83 17.95 10.26 0.90
N GLN A 84 17.47 10.54 -0.30
CA GLN A 84 18.31 10.96 -1.44
C GLN A 84 18.13 12.43 -1.85
N CYS A 85 17.09 13.11 -1.37
CA CYS A 85 16.75 14.49 -1.79
C CYS A 85 17.70 15.58 -1.25
N GLY A 86 18.49 15.33 -0.20
CA GLY A 86 19.31 16.37 0.44
C GLY A 86 20.82 16.33 0.17
N THR A 87 21.38 15.20 -0.30
CA THR A 87 22.82 14.95 -0.07
C THR A 87 23.73 15.16 -1.29
N LYS A 88 23.20 15.29 -2.51
CA LYS A 88 24.05 15.24 -3.73
C LYS A 88 23.95 16.44 -4.69
N GLN A 89 22.94 17.32 -4.55
CA GLN A 89 22.77 18.46 -5.45
C GLN A 89 22.50 19.74 -4.66
N LYS A 90 23.04 20.88 -5.12
CA LYS A 90 22.69 22.25 -4.65
C LYS A 90 21.26 22.64 -5.09
N LEU A 91 20.31 21.72 -4.98
CA LEU A 91 18.90 21.97 -5.22
C LEU A 91 18.23 22.22 -3.87
N SER A 92 17.18 23.04 -3.87
CA SER A 92 16.25 23.02 -2.75
C SER A 92 15.60 21.64 -2.64
N GLU A 93 15.23 21.24 -1.44
CA GLU A 93 14.58 19.96 -1.17
C GLU A 93 13.37 19.72 -2.08
N ASP A 94 12.54 20.74 -2.29
CA ASP A 94 11.37 20.67 -3.17
C ASP A 94 11.73 20.37 -4.62
N ARG A 95 12.81 20.97 -5.14
CA ARG A 95 13.27 20.71 -6.52
C ARG A 95 13.86 19.32 -6.66
N ALA A 96 14.58 18.84 -5.66
CA ALA A 96 15.11 17.48 -5.63
C ALA A 96 13.96 16.45 -5.57
N LYS A 97 12.96 16.67 -4.72
CA LYS A 97 11.74 15.85 -4.62
C LYS A 97 10.96 15.83 -5.92
N ALA A 98 10.69 16.99 -6.53
CA ALA A 98 9.99 17.08 -7.80
C ALA A 98 10.73 16.37 -8.95
N LYS A 99 12.06 16.49 -8.99
CA LYS A 99 12.90 15.78 -9.96
C LYS A 99 12.84 14.26 -9.72
N TYR A 100 13.00 13.82 -8.48
CA TYR A 100 12.91 12.40 -8.12
C TYR A 100 11.55 11.81 -8.48
N PHE A 101 10.47 12.54 -8.20
CA PHE A 101 9.13 12.15 -8.60
C PHE A 101 9.06 11.92 -10.11
N LYS A 102 9.49 12.91 -10.90
CA LYS A 102 9.44 12.84 -12.36
C LYS A 102 10.29 11.72 -12.96
N GLU A 103 11.50 11.51 -12.45
CA GLU A 103 12.46 10.57 -13.03
C GLU A 103 12.29 9.13 -12.54
N VAL A 104 11.80 8.93 -11.32
CA VAL A 104 11.76 7.61 -10.67
C VAL A 104 10.33 7.20 -10.36
N VAL A 105 9.55 8.05 -9.67
CA VAL A 105 8.21 7.66 -9.18
C VAL A 105 7.19 7.62 -10.33
N LEU A 106 7.23 8.60 -11.23
CA LEU A 106 6.26 8.74 -12.32
C LEU A 106 6.23 7.52 -13.26
N PRO A 107 7.38 6.99 -13.76
CA PRO A 107 7.36 5.75 -14.54
C PRO A 107 6.78 4.57 -13.76
N LEU A 108 7.09 4.47 -12.47
CA LEU A 108 6.60 3.39 -11.63
C LEU A 108 5.07 3.44 -11.46
N MET A 109 4.53 4.65 -11.31
CA MET A 109 3.09 4.91 -11.22
C MET A 109 2.36 4.60 -12.51
N LEU A 110 2.94 4.93 -13.67
CA LEU A 110 2.33 4.60 -14.98
C LEU A 110 2.14 3.09 -15.13
N THR A 111 3.14 2.31 -14.74
CA THR A 111 3.00 0.84 -14.73
C THR A 111 1.97 0.40 -13.69
N LEU A 112 1.98 0.96 -12.47
CA LEU A 112 1.01 0.60 -11.44
C LEU A 112 -0.44 0.90 -11.88
N ASP A 113 -0.67 2.02 -12.57
CA ASP A 113 -1.97 2.41 -13.12
C ASP A 113 -2.43 1.48 -14.24
N SER A 114 -1.51 0.94 -15.03
CA SER A 114 -1.83 -0.09 -16.02
C SER A 114 -2.16 -1.47 -15.42
N LEU A 115 -1.85 -1.68 -14.13
CA LEU A 115 -2.14 -2.95 -13.45
C LEU A 115 -3.52 -2.97 -12.78
N VAL A 116 -4.14 -1.81 -12.56
CA VAL A 116 -5.49 -1.72 -12.02
C VAL A 116 -6.53 -1.75 -13.15
N PRO A 117 -7.77 -2.20 -12.88
CA PRO A 117 -8.82 -2.23 -13.89
C PRO A 117 -9.13 -0.83 -14.41
N ASP A 118 -9.53 -0.75 -15.68
CA ASP A 118 -10.07 0.49 -16.23
C ASP A 118 -11.42 0.80 -15.57
N TYR A 119 -11.51 2.01 -15.00
CA TYR A 119 -12.77 2.54 -14.48
C TYR A 119 -13.40 3.43 -15.56
N ASP A 120 -14.48 2.95 -16.17
CA ASP A 120 -15.18 3.68 -17.23
C ASP A 120 -15.69 5.05 -16.73
N TYR A 121 -15.52 6.09 -17.56
CA TYR A 121 -15.68 7.51 -17.23
C TYR A 121 -17.14 7.93 -16.94
N GLY A 122 -18.10 7.02 -17.08
CA GLY A 122 -19.53 7.32 -16.96
C GLY A 122 -20.07 7.46 -15.53
N ALA A 123 -19.33 7.03 -14.51
CA ALA A 123 -19.76 7.15 -13.11
C ALA A 123 -19.11 8.38 -12.46
N PRO A 124 -19.87 9.39 -11.97
CA PRO A 124 -19.29 10.56 -11.31
C PRO A 124 -18.43 10.17 -10.10
N LEU A 125 -17.33 10.88 -9.86
CA LEU A 125 -16.62 10.84 -8.57
C LEU A 125 -17.51 11.48 -7.50
N PRO A 126 -17.56 10.95 -6.27
CA PRO A 126 -17.94 11.77 -5.15
C PRO A 126 -16.82 12.81 -4.96
N MET A 127 -17.08 14.05 -5.36
CA MET A 127 -16.27 15.18 -4.90
C MET A 127 -16.30 15.20 -3.37
N GLU A 128 -15.14 15.40 -2.76
CA GLU A 128 -14.95 15.57 -1.32
C GLU A 128 -16.06 16.45 -0.73
N SER A 129 -16.95 15.85 0.05
CA SER A 129 -17.83 16.59 0.95
C SER A 129 -17.29 16.45 2.37
N HIS A 130 -16.78 17.57 2.86
CA HIS A 130 -16.56 17.82 4.27
C HIS A 130 -17.73 17.32 5.12
N LEU A 131 -17.40 16.55 6.16
CA LEU A 131 -18.01 16.58 7.50
C LEU A 131 -19.48 17.02 7.55
N GLU A 132 -20.46 16.11 7.49
CA GLU A 132 -21.73 16.27 8.25
C GLU A 132 -22.33 14.91 8.67
N ARG A 133 -22.98 14.96 9.84
CA ARG A 133 -23.63 13.89 10.60
C ARG A 133 -24.92 13.37 9.93
N PRO A 134 -25.46 12.23 10.37
CA PRO A 134 -26.57 11.56 9.70
C PRO A 134 -27.92 12.15 10.16
N ASP A 135 -28.66 12.76 9.24
CA ASP A 135 -30.10 12.50 9.08
C ASP A 135 -30.61 13.12 7.78
N ASP A 136 -31.66 12.51 7.23
CA ASP A 136 -32.53 12.97 6.15
C ASP A 136 -32.00 12.96 4.70
N GLY A 137 -32.41 11.93 3.95
CA GLY A 137 -32.64 12.02 2.50
C GLY A 137 -31.39 12.15 1.61
N VAL A 138 -30.52 11.13 1.61
CA VAL A 138 -29.34 11.13 0.74
C VAL A 138 -29.72 10.79 -0.72
N PRO A 139 -29.36 11.63 -1.72
CA PRO A 139 -29.50 11.26 -3.12
C PRO A 139 -28.56 10.09 -3.41
N SER A 140 -29.05 9.08 -4.14
CA SER A 140 -28.34 7.84 -4.50
C SER A 140 -26.84 8.05 -4.73
N GLN A 141 -26.03 7.84 -3.69
CA GLN A 141 -24.58 7.85 -3.83
C GLN A 141 -24.22 6.72 -4.78
N CYS A 142 -23.54 7.05 -5.88
CA CYS A 142 -23.10 6.08 -6.87
C CYS A 142 -22.07 5.17 -6.19
N VAL A 143 -22.47 3.92 -5.91
CA VAL A 143 -21.59 2.92 -5.31
C VAL A 143 -20.46 2.63 -6.31
N PRO A 144 -19.18 2.84 -5.95
CA PRO A 144 -18.09 2.53 -6.87
C PRO A 144 -18.12 1.02 -7.19
N PRO A 145 -17.91 0.63 -8.45
CA PRO A 145 -17.91 -0.78 -8.82
C PRO A 145 -16.78 -1.51 -8.09
N ALA A 146 -17.06 -2.73 -7.64
CA ALA A 146 -16.08 -3.62 -7.01
C ALA A 146 -15.13 -4.24 -8.06
N ASN A 147 -14.41 -3.39 -8.79
CA ASN A 147 -13.42 -3.79 -9.78
C ASN A 147 -12.09 -4.04 -9.07
N TRP A 148 -11.83 -5.29 -8.70
CA TRP A 148 -10.55 -5.70 -8.13
C TRP A 148 -9.51 -5.90 -9.23
N ILE A 149 -8.23 -5.84 -8.87
CA ILE A 149 -7.12 -6.10 -9.80
C ILE A 149 -7.26 -7.48 -10.45
N PHE A 150 -7.80 -8.44 -9.71
CA PHE A 150 -8.13 -9.78 -10.18
C PHE A 150 -9.63 -10.07 -9.99
N GLU A 151 -10.02 -11.33 -10.13
CA GLU A 151 -11.44 -11.74 -10.04
C GLU A 151 -12.04 -11.51 -8.65
N SER A 152 -11.21 -11.45 -7.61
CA SER A 152 -11.62 -11.23 -6.23
C SER A 152 -10.64 -10.33 -5.49
N PHE A 153 -11.13 -9.71 -4.41
CA PHE A 153 -10.30 -8.89 -3.53
C PHE A 153 -9.14 -9.71 -2.95
N SER A 154 -7.95 -9.17 -3.09
CA SER A 154 -6.71 -9.87 -2.81
C SER A 154 -5.71 -8.96 -2.09
N VAL A 155 -4.56 -9.53 -1.72
CA VAL A 155 -3.45 -8.73 -1.18
C VAL A 155 -2.88 -7.75 -2.22
N ALA A 156 -3.07 -7.99 -3.52
CA ALA A 156 -2.64 -7.07 -4.56
C ALA A 156 -3.35 -5.72 -4.41
N ASP A 157 -4.68 -5.73 -4.24
CA ASP A 157 -5.50 -4.51 -4.05
C ASP A 157 -5.03 -3.72 -2.82
N ILE A 158 -4.71 -4.41 -1.72
CA ILE A 158 -4.18 -3.81 -0.49
C ILE A 158 -2.82 -3.15 -0.74
N THR A 159 -1.92 -3.82 -1.46
CA THR A 159 -0.58 -3.29 -1.74
C THR A 159 -0.59 -2.12 -2.71
N VAL A 160 -1.45 -2.15 -3.73
CA VAL A 160 -1.63 -1.02 -4.65
C VAL A 160 -2.25 0.17 -3.94
N TYR A 161 -3.29 -0.05 -3.14
CA TYR A 161 -3.85 0.99 -2.26
C TYR A 161 -2.76 1.63 -1.39
N SER A 162 -1.92 0.81 -0.75
CA SER A 162 -0.82 1.28 0.09
C SER A 162 0.21 2.12 -0.68
N CYS A 163 0.48 1.77 -1.94
CA CYS A 163 1.33 2.57 -2.83
C CYS A 163 0.70 3.94 -3.11
N THR A 164 -0.56 3.95 -3.55
CA THR A 164 -1.29 5.18 -3.88
C THR A 164 -1.36 6.13 -2.68
N SER A 165 -1.76 5.63 -1.51
CA SER A 165 -1.80 6.44 -0.28
C SER A 165 -0.42 6.95 0.13
N SER A 166 0.63 6.16 -0.05
CA SER A 166 2.00 6.58 0.27
C SER A 166 2.49 7.69 -0.66
N ILE A 167 2.13 7.64 -1.94
CA ILE A 167 2.44 8.67 -2.92
C ILE A 167 1.69 9.96 -2.60
N ALA A 168 0.38 9.86 -2.36
CA ALA A 168 -0.43 11.02 -2.00
C ALA A 168 0.11 11.73 -0.75
N ARG A 169 0.56 10.97 0.24
CA ARG A 169 1.16 11.51 1.46
C ARG A 169 2.52 12.18 1.23
N GLU A 170 3.39 11.57 0.41
CA GLU A 170 4.76 12.06 0.19
C GLU A 170 4.83 13.21 -0.83
N PHE A 171 3.99 13.18 -1.86
CA PHE A 171 4.05 14.10 -3.01
C PHE A 171 2.77 14.95 -3.19
N GLY A 172 1.74 14.72 -2.36
CA GLY A 172 0.45 15.41 -2.41
C GLY A 172 -0.57 14.73 -3.33
N GLU A 173 -1.86 14.89 -3.02
CA GLU A 173 -3.00 14.36 -3.81
C GLU A 173 -2.98 14.83 -5.27
N SER A 174 -2.49 16.04 -5.53
CA SER A 174 -2.37 16.60 -6.88
C SER A 174 -1.45 15.78 -7.80
N SER A 175 -0.52 15.01 -7.23
CA SER A 175 0.35 14.10 -7.99
C SER A 175 -0.39 12.89 -8.57
N LEU A 176 -1.57 12.55 -8.03
CA LEU A 176 -2.40 11.44 -8.48
C LEU A 176 -3.39 11.85 -9.58
N VAL A 177 -3.53 13.14 -9.89
CA VAL A 177 -4.50 13.64 -10.89
C VAL A 177 -4.38 12.95 -12.26
N PRO A 178 -3.17 12.65 -12.78
CA PRO A 178 -3.04 11.94 -14.06
C PRO A 178 -3.41 10.44 -14.00
N PHE A 179 -3.56 9.86 -12.80
CA PHE A 179 -3.69 8.43 -12.56
C PHE A 179 -5.11 8.09 -12.09
N THR A 180 -6.05 8.26 -13.01
CA THR A 180 -7.48 8.14 -12.70
C THR A 180 -7.85 6.74 -12.25
N ASN A 181 -7.27 5.69 -12.84
CA ASN A 181 -7.59 4.32 -12.47
C ASN A 181 -7.08 4.00 -11.06
N LEU A 182 -5.84 4.38 -10.71
CA LEU A 182 -5.30 4.20 -9.36
C LEU A 182 -6.14 4.90 -8.29
N ARG A 183 -6.56 6.13 -8.56
CA ARG A 183 -7.37 6.89 -7.61
C ARG A 183 -8.73 6.21 -7.39
N ARG A 184 -9.42 5.86 -8.48
CA ARG A 184 -10.72 5.15 -8.43
C ARG A 184 -10.62 3.80 -7.74
N HIS A 185 -9.54 3.07 -8.01
CA HIS A 185 -9.28 1.80 -7.35
C HIS A 185 -9.11 1.98 -5.84
N SER A 186 -8.35 2.99 -5.43
CA SER A 186 -8.13 3.30 -4.01
C SER A 186 -9.45 3.68 -3.31
N GLU A 187 -10.28 4.51 -3.94
CA GLU A 187 -11.62 4.85 -3.45
C GLU A 187 -12.53 3.61 -3.33
N ALA A 188 -12.51 2.72 -4.34
CA ALA A 188 -13.29 1.50 -4.31
C ALA A 188 -12.85 0.56 -3.17
N VAL A 189 -11.54 0.42 -2.95
CA VAL A 189 -10.98 -0.36 -1.83
C VAL A 189 -11.45 0.23 -0.50
N GLU A 190 -11.35 1.54 -0.28
CA GLU A 190 -11.80 2.19 0.95
C GLU A 190 -13.31 2.06 1.18
N TYR A 191 -14.11 2.21 0.13
CA TYR A 191 -15.56 2.12 0.20
C TYR A 191 -16.02 0.71 0.61
N HIS A 192 -15.52 -0.31 -0.08
CA HIS A 192 -15.96 -1.70 0.11
C HIS A 192 -15.30 -2.38 1.30
N ARG A 193 -14.14 -1.91 1.75
CA ARG A 193 -13.41 -2.45 2.90
C ARG A 193 -13.34 -1.44 4.02
N ARG A 194 -14.45 -1.30 4.74
CA ARG A 194 -14.55 -0.43 5.93
C ARG A 194 -13.44 -0.66 6.96
N ASN A 195 -12.92 -1.89 7.08
CA ASN A 195 -11.79 -2.19 7.96
C ASN A 195 -10.52 -1.40 7.56
N ILE A 196 -10.28 -1.19 6.26
CA ILE A 196 -9.16 -0.35 5.78
C ILE A 196 -9.38 1.10 6.22
N ARG A 197 -10.62 1.62 6.15
CA ARG A 197 -10.94 2.96 6.64
C ARG A 197 -10.65 3.13 8.13
N VAL A 198 -10.94 2.11 8.94
CA VAL A 198 -10.61 2.13 10.39
C VAL A 198 -9.09 2.22 10.63
N PHE A 199 -8.26 1.71 9.71
CA PHE A 199 -6.80 1.86 9.79
C PHE A 199 -6.30 3.24 9.35
N ILE A 200 -7.04 3.98 8.52
CA ILE A 200 -6.68 5.35 8.11
C ILE A 200 -6.63 6.27 9.33
N ASP A 201 -7.60 6.12 10.23
CA ASP A 201 -7.77 6.93 11.45
C ASP A 201 -6.94 6.39 12.64
N SER A 202 -6.19 5.29 12.45
CA SER A 202 -5.42 4.69 13.54
C SER A 202 -4.20 5.56 13.90
N PRO A 203 -4.02 5.94 15.17
CA PRO A 203 -2.86 6.71 15.61
C PRO A 203 -1.53 5.94 15.47
N HIS A 204 -1.59 4.63 15.26
CA HIS A 204 -0.43 3.75 15.05
C HIS A 204 -0.03 3.60 13.58
N ARG A 205 -0.48 4.50 12.71
CA ARG A 205 -0.06 4.56 11.29
C ARG A 205 1.42 5.00 11.13
N TYR A 206 2.15 5.18 12.24
CA TYR A 206 3.53 5.65 12.35
C TYR A 206 4.33 4.79 13.32
#